data_AF-A0A6P1WZL8-F1
#
_entry.id   AF-A0A6P1WZL8-F1
#
_cell.length_a   1.000
_cell.length_b   1.000
_cell.length_c   1.000
_cell.angle_alpha   90.00
_cell.angle_beta   90.00
_cell.angle_gamma   90.00
#
_symmetry.space_group_name_H-M   'P 1'
#
loop_
_entity.id
_entity.type
_entity.pdbx_description
1 polymer ?
#
loop_
_entity_poly.entity_id
_entity_poly.type
_entity_poly.pdbx_seq_one_letter_code
_entity_poly.pdbx_strand_id
1 'polypeptide(L)'
;MNTTQFIIYSVNDVKKVAENISLFQKKEYGDNSNVIEIIDELMNKGRCDIAYTELENGEGEIQVYLDFKNFRLVREITFYELPLPMMIKEIQDLESIEEMILESENLNFDELVSCNVDYAELNIEELKSLTL
;
A
#
# COMPACT_ATOMS: atom_id res chain seq x y z
N MET A 1 27.41 -1.90 8.69
CA MET A 1 27.63 -2.59 7.41
C MET A 1 26.25 -2.86 6.83
N ASN A 2 25.84 -2.16 5.77
CA ASN A 2 24.59 -2.49 5.08
C ASN A 2 24.88 -3.66 4.15
N THR A 3 24.49 -4.85 4.57
CA THR A 3 24.48 -6.03 3.71
C THR A 3 23.36 -5.79 2.69
N THR A 4 23.70 -5.44 1.45
CA THR A 4 22.73 -5.48 0.36
C THR A 4 22.32 -6.94 0.20
N GLN A 5 21.15 -7.31 0.72
CA GLN A 5 20.53 -8.59 0.43
C GLN A 5 20.18 -8.58 -1.06
N PHE A 6 20.82 -9.46 -1.82
CA PHE A 6 20.40 -9.76 -3.18
C PHE A 6 19.15 -10.60 -3.07
N ILE A 7 18.01 -9.94 -3.21
CA ILE A 7 16.73 -10.60 -3.33
C ILE A 7 16.70 -11.25 -4.72
N ILE A 8 16.50 -12.58 -4.74
CA ILE A 8 16.38 -13.35 -5.98
C ILE A 8 14.91 -13.72 -6.15
N TYR A 9 14.23 -13.09 -7.11
CA TYR A 9 12.90 -13.48 -7.58
C TYR A 9 12.99 -13.80 -9.07
N SER A 10 12.14 -14.73 -9.55
CA SER A 10 12.04 -15.02 -10.98
C SER A 10 11.06 -14.06 -11.66
N VAL A 11 11.18 -13.94 -12.98
CA VAL A 11 10.19 -13.21 -13.80
C VAL A 11 8.78 -13.80 -13.62
N ASN A 12 8.68 -15.10 -13.38
CA ASN A 12 7.39 -15.75 -13.14
C ASN A 12 6.77 -15.33 -11.80
N ASP A 13 7.57 -15.05 -10.79
CA ASP A 13 7.07 -14.63 -9.47
C ASP A 13 6.50 -13.21 -9.55
N VAL A 14 7.21 -12.29 -10.21
CA VAL A 14 6.73 -10.93 -10.51
C VAL A 14 5.41 -11.00 -11.28
N LYS A 15 5.34 -11.87 -12.29
CA LYS A 15 4.13 -12.06 -13.10
C LYS A 15 2.94 -12.53 -12.28
N LYS A 16 3.13 -13.45 -11.34
CA LYS A 16 2.05 -13.92 -10.45
C LYS A 16 1.52 -12.79 -9.58
N VAL A 17 2.41 -12.02 -8.94
CA VAL A 17 2.01 -10.87 -8.12
C VAL A 17 1.22 -9.86 -8.97
N ALA A 18 1.70 -9.57 -10.19
CA ALA A 18 1.03 -8.67 -11.11
C ALA A 18 -0.35 -9.18 -11.58
N GLU A 19 -0.48 -10.48 -11.85
CA GLU A 19 -1.76 -11.11 -12.21
C GLU A 19 -2.76 -11.01 -11.05
N ASN A 20 -2.31 -11.25 -9.82
CA ASN A 20 -3.17 -11.15 -8.65
C ASN A 20 -3.64 -9.72 -8.39
N ILE A 21 -2.74 -8.72 -8.50
CA ILE A 21 -3.10 -7.30 -8.40
C ILE A 21 -4.11 -6.91 -9.50
N SER A 22 -3.88 -7.34 -10.75
CA SER A 22 -4.79 -7.07 -11.87
C SER A 22 -6.18 -7.67 -11.63
N LEU A 23 -6.24 -8.91 -11.13
CA LEU A 23 -7.50 -9.58 -10.77
C LEU A 23 -8.24 -8.84 -9.65
N PHE A 24 -7.52 -8.41 -8.62
CA PHE A 24 -8.07 -7.61 -7.54
C PHE A 24 -8.62 -6.27 -8.05
N GLN A 25 -7.84 -5.50 -8.81
CA GLN A 25 -8.26 -4.20 -9.33
C GLN A 25 -9.49 -4.31 -10.24
N LYS A 26 -9.54 -5.37 -11.05
CA LYS A 26 -10.73 -5.68 -11.86
C LYS A 26 -11.95 -6.01 -11.03
N LYS A 27 -11.78 -6.75 -9.93
CA LYS A 27 -12.87 -7.14 -9.03
C LYS A 27 -13.44 -5.94 -8.28
N GLU A 28 -12.58 -5.09 -7.72
CA GLU A 28 -13.00 -3.99 -6.84
C GLU A 28 -13.36 -2.71 -7.59
N TYR A 29 -12.59 -2.35 -8.63
CA TYR A 29 -12.78 -1.08 -9.37
C TYR A 29 -13.41 -1.28 -10.75
N GLY A 30 -13.59 -2.52 -11.21
CA GLY A 30 -13.97 -2.80 -12.60
C GLY A 30 -12.90 -2.45 -13.62
N ASP A 31 -11.67 -2.16 -13.16
CA ASP A 31 -10.58 -1.70 -14.01
C ASP A 31 -9.95 -2.88 -14.77
N ASN A 32 -9.61 -2.68 -16.04
CA ASN A 32 -8.90 -3.70 -16.83
C ASN A 32 -7.40 -3.39 -16.83
N SER A 33 -6.84 -3.23 -15.63
CA SER A 33 -5.43 -2.94 -15.42
C SER A 33 -4.56 -3.95 -16.17
N ASN A 34 -3.66 -3.42 -16.99
CA ASN A 34 -2.79 -4.23 -17.83
C ASN A 34 -1.70 -4.87 -16.98
N VAL A 35 -1.66 -6.21 -16.95
CA VAL A 35 -0.63 -6.98 -16.22
C VAL A 35 0.79 -6.55 -16.61
N ILE A 36 1.02 -6.17 -17.88
CA ILE A 36 2.34 -5.72 -18.35
C ILE A 36 2.73 -4.40 -17.67
N GLU A 37 1.79 -3.48 -17.52
CA GLU A 37 2.04 -2.19 -16.85
C GLU A 37 2.36 -2.42 -15.38
N ILE A 38 1.62 -3.30 -14.69
CA ILE A 38 1.90 -3.65 -13.29
C ILE A 38 3.30 -4.29 -13.15
N ILE A 39 3.69 -5.19 -14.06
CA ILE A 39 5.05 -5.75 -14.09
C ILE A 39 6.08 -4.64 -14.24
N ASP A 40 5.87 -3.69 -15.15
CA ASP A 40 6.78 -2.56 -15.37
C ASP A 40 6.87 -1.66 -14.13
N GLU A 41 5.77 -1.45 -13.39
CA GLU A 41 5.79 -0.70 -12.13
C GLU A 41 6.61 -1.42 -11.05
N LEU A 42 6.33 -2.71 -10.82
CA LEU A 42 7.04 -3.53 -9.84
C LEU A 42 8.53 -3.60 -10.15
N MET A 43 8.91 -3.74 -11.43
CA MET A 43 10.31 -3.88 -11.83
C MET A 43 11.06 -2.54 -11.87
N ASN A 44 10.46 -1.48 -12.39
CA ASN A 44 11.14 -0.20 -12.59
C ASN A 44 11.01 0.71 -11.36
N LYS A 45 9.78 0.91 -10.88
CA LYS A 45 9.52 1.77 -9.70
C LYS A 45 9.83 1.01 -8.42
N GLY A 46 9.61 -0.30 -8.38
CA GLY A 46 9.72 -1.10 -7.16
C GLY A 46 8.49 -1.02 -6.28
N ARG A 47 7.42 -0.38 -6.76
CA ARG A 47 6.13 -0.27 -6.08
C ARG A 47 4.99 -0.35 -7.09
N CYS A 48 3.85 -0.86 -6.66
CA CYS A 48 2.60 -0.80 -7.39
C CYS A 48 1.47 -0.42 -6.45
N ASP A 49 0.67 0.56 -6.85
CA ASP A 49 -0.46 1.07 -6.07
C ASP A 49 -1.64 0.10 -6.23
N ILE A 50 -2.19 -0.38 -5.12
CA ILE A 50 -3.19 -1.46 -5.11
C ILE A 50 -4.58 -0.93 -4.81
N ALA A 51 -4.72 -0.13 -3.76
CA ALA A 51 -6.01 0.33 -3.29
C ALA A 51 -5.97 1.77 -2.81
N TYR A 52 -7.12 2.43 -2.89
CA TYR A 52 -7.32 3.82 -2.50
C TYR A 52 -8.71 3.99 -1.91
N THR A 53 -8.83 4.76 -0.82
CA THR A 53 -10.11 5.26 -0.32
C THR A 53 -9.96 6.61 0.36
N GLU A 54 -11.06 7.36 0.40
CA GLU A 54 -11.18 8.56 1.23
C GLU A 54 -11.72 8.18 2.62
N LEU A 55 -11.32 8.94 3.65
CA LEU A 55 -11.90 8.82 4.99
C LEU A 55 -13.34 9.37 5.01
N GLU A 56 -14.20 8.88 5.91
CA GLU A 56 -15.65 9.15 5.94
C GLU A 56 -16.03 10.64 5.95
N ASN A 57 -15.14 11.52 6.39
CA ASN A 57 -15.35 12.97 6.47
C ASN A 57 -14.60 13.79 5.40
N GLY A 58 -13.88 13.14 4.48
CA GLY A 58 -13.02 13.82 3.50
C GLY A 58 -11.78 14.51 4.09
N GLU A 59 -11.48 14.25 5.37
CA GLU A 59 -10.35 14.84 6.10
C GLU A 59 -8.99 14.24 5.68
N GLY A 60 -9.02 13.19 4.86
CA GLY A 60 -7.84 12.47 4.42
C GLY A 60 -8.15 11.30 3.50
N GLU A 61 -7.10 10.58 3.17
CA GLU A 61 -7.13 9.42 2.28
C GLU A 61 -6.22 8.32 2.79
N ILE A 62 -6.50 7.10 2.32
CA ILE A 62 -5.67 5.92 2.52
C ILE A 62 -5.23 5.43 1.14
N GLN A 63 -3.92 5.43 0.91
CA GLN A 63 -3.30 4.83 -0.26
C GLN A 63 -2.56 3.56 0.16
N VAL A 64 -2.91 2.44 -0.44
CA VAL A 64 -2.26 1.15 -0.20
C VAL A 64 -1.44 0.77 -1.42
N TYR A 65 -0.19 0.39 -1.19
CA TYR A 65 0.70 -0.07 -2.25
C TYR A 65 1.61 -1.19 -1.76
N LEU A 66 2.09 -1.96 -2.72
CA LEU A 66 3.04 -3.03 -2.46
C LEU A 66 4.43 -2.57 -2.89
N ASP A 67 5.33 -2.45 -1.91
CA ASP A 67 6.75 -2.16 -2.08
C ASP A 67 7.48 -3.48 -2.36
N PHE A 68 7.59 -3.78 -3.64
CA PHE A 68 8.17 -5.01 -4.15
C PHE A 68 9.66 -5.12 -3.82
N LYS A 69 10.39 -3.99 -3.78
CA LYS A 69 11.83 -3.97 -3.51
C LYS A 69 12.17 -4.36 -2.08
N ASN A 70 11.32 -3.98 -1.14
CA ASN A 70 11.54 -4.23 0.29
C ASN A 70 10.64 -5.33 0.85
N PHE A 71 9.85 -6.00 -0.01
CA PHE A 71 8.82 -6.95 0.37
C PHE A 71 7.88 -6.42 1.44
N ARG A 72 7.15 -5.34 1.15
CA ARG A 72 6.21 -4.77 2.12
C ARG A 72 4.87 -4.47 1.49
N LEU A 73 3.82 -4.63 2.28
CA LEU A 73 2.56 -3.97 2.05
C LEU A 73 2.52 -2.71 2.90
N VAL A 74 2.29 -1.56 2.28
CA VAL A 74 2.30 -0.26 2.96
C VAL A 74 0.95 0.41 2.82
N ARG A 75 0.42 0.89 3.94
CA ARG A 75 -0.77 1.74 4.00
C ARG A 75 -0.32 3.13 4.39
N GLU A 76 -0.45 4.09 3.49
CA GLU A 76 -0.19 5.50 3.73
C GLU A 76 -1.50 6.22 4.01
N ILE A 77 -1.59 6.84 5.19
CA ILE A 77 -2.74 7.64 5.61
C ILE A 77 -2.30 9.10 5.55
N THR A 78 -2.97 9.91 4.74
CA THR A 78 -2.67 11.33 4.58
C THR A 78 -3.82 12.16 5.10
N PHE A 79 -3.55 13.08 6.02
CA PHE A 79 -4.53 14.04 6.54
C PHE A 79 -4.38 15.40 5.87
N TYR A 80 -5.46 15.90 5.29
CA TYR A 80 -5.50 17.16 4.54
C TYR A 80 -5.74 18.38 5.40
N GLU A 81 -6.54 18.24 6.46
CA GLU A 81 -6.92 19.37 7.32
C GLU A 81 -5.89 19.72 8.40
N LEU A 82 -4.78 18.98 8.47
CA LEU A 82 -3.71 19.26 9.41
C LEU A 82 -2.76 20.34 8.84
N PRO A 83 -2.35 21.33 9.67
CA PRO A 83 -1.52 22.46 9.23
C PRO A 83 -0.16 22.04 8.65
N LEU A 84 0.32 20.88 9.08
CA LEU A 84 1.37 20.11 8.42
C LEU A 84 0.70 18.83 7.92
N PRO A 85 0.78 18.50 6.61
CA PRO A 85 0.22 17.26 6.09
C PRO A 85 0.87 16.10 6.85
N MET A 86 0.12 15.54 7.79
CA MET A 86 0.55 14.40 8.57
C MET A 86 0.35 13.18 7.70
N MET A 87 1.44 12.45 7.50
CA MET A 87 1.42 11.16 6.83
C MET A 87 1.82 10.10 7.83
N ILE A 88 0.95 9.11 8.00
CA ILE A 88 1.21 7.92 8.82
C ILE A 88 1.38 6.75 7.88
N LYS A 89 2.34 5.86 8.20
CA LYS A 89 2.56 4.63 7.45
C LYS A 89 2.40 3.43 8.36
N GLU A 90 1.49 2.55 8.00
CA GLU A 90 1.48 1.19 8.53
C GLU A 90 2.22 0.28 7.55
N ILE A 91 3.21 -0.44 8.06
CA ILE A 91 4.07 -1.32 7.26
C ILE A 91 3.86 -2.75 7.73
N GLN A 92 3.50 -3.61 6.80
CA GLN A 92 3.51 -5.06 6.97
C GLN A 92 4.67 -5.61 6.15
N ASP A 93 5.73 -6.04 6.84
CA ASP A 93 6.85 -6.73 6.21
C ASP A 93 6.39 -8.14 5.76
N LEU A 94 6.72 -8.48 4.52
CA LEU A 94 6.54 -9.78 3.91
C LEU A 94 7.94 -10.38 3.83
N GLU A 95 8.20 -11.49 4.51
CA GLU A 95 9.58 -11.97 4.71
C GLU A 95 10.20 -12.56 3.42
N SER A 96 9.38 -12.79 2.39
CA SER A 96 9.76 -13.46 1.15
C SER A 96 8.87 -13.12 -0.05
N ILE A 97 9.31 -13.53 -1.24
CA ILE A 97 8.49 -13.44 -2.45
C ILE A 97 7.31 -14.41 -2.39
N GLU A 98 7.44 -15.55 -1.73
CA GLU A 98 6.36 -16.51 -1.51
C GLU A 98 5.25 -15.92 -0.66
N GLU A 99 5.60 -15.21 0.41
CA GLU A 99 4.64 -14.46 1.23
C GLU A 99 3.99 -13.33 0.46
N MET A 100 4.74 -12.63 -0.38
CA MET A 100 4.19 -11.58 -1.24
C MET A 100 3.21 -12.12 -2.28
N ILE A 101 3.50 -13.28 -2.85
CA ILE A 101 2.55 -13.98 -3.73
C ILE A 101 1.29 -14.31 -2.92
N LEU A 102 1.44 -14.95 -1.76
CA LEU A 102 0.30 -15.33 -0.91
C LEU A 102 -0.54 -14.12 -0.49
N GLU A 103 0.09 -13.02 -0.07
CA GLU A 103 -0.59 -11.78 0.29
C GLU A 103 -1.36 -11.22 -0.92
N SER A 104 -0.73 -11.19 -2.10
CA SER A 104 -1.38 -10.73 -3.33
C SER A 104 -2.58 -11.59 -3.75
N GLU A 105 -2.55 -12.90 -3.48
CA GLU A 105 -3.67 -13.82 -3.76
C GLU A 105 -4.89 -13.55 -2.86
N ASN A 106 -4.65 -13.02 -1.65
CA ASN A 106 -5.66 -12.83 -0.62
C ASN A 106 -6.06 -11.36 -0.41
N LEU A 107 -5.72 -10.46 -1.36
CA LEU A 107 -6.08 -9.04 -1.27
C LEU A 107 -7.59 -8.86 -1.07
N ASN A 108 -7.94 -8.17 0.01
CA ASN A 108 -9.31 -7.82 0.37
C ASN A 108 -9.39 -6.31 0.61
N PHE A 109 -10.28 -5.62 -0.11
CA PHE A 109 -10.34 -4.17 -0.06
C PHE A 109 -10.58 -3.64 1.36
N ASP A 110 -11.59 -4.17 2.05
CA ASP A 110 -11.96 -3.72 3.41
C ASP A 110 -10.80 -3.93 4.40
N GLU A 111 -10.06 -5.02 4.28
CA GLU A 111 -8.87 -5.28 5.13
C GLU A 111 -7.69 -4.36 4.76
N LEU A 112 -7.48 -4.11 3.47
CA LEU A 112 -6.40 -3.24 3.00
C LEU A 112 -6.59 -1.80 3.47
N VAL A 113 -7.81 -1.28 3.42
CA VAL A 113 -8.12 0.10 3.84
C VAL A 113 -8.53 0.20 5.31
N SER A 114 -8.62 -0.92 6.03
CA SER A 114 -8.71 -0.87 7.49
C SER A 114 -7.41 -0.33 8.07
N CYS A 115 -7.52 0.62 9.00
CA CYS A 115 -6.39 1.20 9.71
C CYS A 115 -6.49 0.86 11.19
N ASN A 116 -5.38 0.47 11.80
CA ASN A 116 -5.29 0.24 13.24
C ASN A 116 -4.91 1.51 14.01
N VAL A 117 -4.58 2.59 13.29
CA VAL A 117 -4.35 3.91 13.89
C VAL A 117 -5.58 4.35 14.69
N ASP A 118 -5.42 4.42 16.01
CA ASP A 118 -6.42 5.03 16.88
C ASP A 118 -6.37 6.55 16.69
N TYR A 119 -7.33 7.06 15.91
CA TYR A 119 -7.52 8.49 15.68
C TYR A 119 -7.67 9.29 16.98
N ALA A 120 -8.15 8.67 18.06
CA ALA A 120 -8.23 9.31 19.37
C ALA A 120 -6.86 9.42 20.05
N GLU A 121 -5.93 8.48 19.81
CA GLU A 121 -4.55 8.57 20.33
C GLU A 121 -3.72 9.64 19.62
N LEU A 122 -4.03 9.94 18.36
CA LEU A 122 -3.35 11.00 17.61
C LEU A 122 -3.68 12.42 18.08
N ASN A 123 -4.68 12.59 18.96
CA ASN A 123 -5.14 13.86 19.51
C ASN A 123 -5.25 14.97 18.44
N ILE A 124 -5.91 14.64 17.32
CA ILE A 124 -5.99 15.46 16.11
C ILE A 124 -6.46 16.90 16.40
N GLU A 125 -7.40 17.08 17.32
CA GLU A 125 -7.88 18.40 17.75
C GLU A 125 -6.78 19.24 18.43
N GLU A 126 -5.93 18.62 19.24
CA GLU A 126 -4.78 19.30 19.84
C GLU A 126 -3.78 19.72 18.76
N LEU A 127 -3.51 18.84 17.78
CA LEU A 127 -2.65 19.15 16.64
C LEU A 127 -3.20 20.27 15.74
N LYS A 128 -4.53 20.29 15.49
CA LYS A 128 -5.20 21.41 14.81
C LYS A 128 -5.03 22.72 15.60
N SER A 129 -5.08 22.66 16.94
CA SER A 129 -4.99 23.85 17.83
C SER A 129 -3.58 24.46 17.97
N LEU A 130 -2.51 23.68 17.76
CA LEU A 130 -1.10 24.12 17.90
C LEU A 130 -0.64 25.14 16.84
N THR A 131 -1.54 25.59 15.97
CA THR A 131 -1.24 26.54 14.89
C THR A 131 -2.02 27.87 14.96
N LEU A 132 -2.67 28.14 16.10
CA LEU A 132 -3.19 29.47 16.45
C LEU A 132 -2.15 30.32 17.20
#